data_AF-A0A2A8XW33-F1
#
_entry.id   AF-A0A2A8XW33-F1
#
_cell.length_a   1.000
_cell.length_b   1.000
_cell.length_c   1.000
_cell.angle_alpha   90.00
_cell.angle_beta   90.00
_cell.angle_gamma   90.00
#
_symmetry.space_group_name_H-M   'P 1'
#
loop_
_entity.id
_entity.type
_entity.pdbx_description
1 polymer ?
#
loop_
_entity_poly.entity_id
_entity_poly.type
_entity_poly.pdbx_seq_one_letter_code
_entity_poly.pdbx_strand_id
1 'polypeptide(L)'
;PEITDTKERSIVFKVKVKEKAKVGEAIVNKAVVEDTIHPPEQPNIAIQPQYKDGALQAEKTVSNHEPKLGEEVEYRISFENTI
;
A
#
# COMPACT_ATOMS: atom_id res chain seq x y z
N PRO A 1 20.16 11.49 28.94
CA PRO A 1 21.41 11.95 28.28
C PRO A 1 21.17 13.31 27.63
N GLU A 2 21.88 14.35 28.09
CA GLU A 2 21.87 15.65 27.41
C GLU A 2 22.65 15.57 26.10
N ILE A 3 22.12 16.20 25.05
CA ILE A 3 22.77 16.34 23.75
C ILE A 3 23.39 17.74 23.73
N THR A 4 24.72 17.82 23.81
CA THR A 4 25.46 19.10 23.87
C THR A 4 26.31 19.35 22.62
N ASP A 5 26.26 18.46 21.64
CA ASP A 5 27.02 18.54 20.38
C ASP A 5 26.12 18.95 19.20
N THR A 6 26.74 19.38 18.10
CA THR A 6 26.05 19.80 16.87
C THR A 6 25.95 18.66 15.84
N LYS A 7 26.02 17.39 16.26
CA LYS A 7 25.97 16.26 15.33
C LYS A 7 24.55 16.01 14.86
N GLU A 8 24.42 15.72 13.57
CA GLU A 8 23.17 15.27 12.98
C GLU A 8 22.74 13.93 13.60
N ARG A 9 21.44 13.82 13.89
CA ARG A 9 20.79 12.62 14.40
C ARG A 9 19.54 12.38 13.57
N SER A 10 19.29 11.13 13.18
CA SER A 10 18.16 10.78 12.33
C SER A 10 17.27 9.74 13.01
N ILE A 11 15.96 9.88 12.89
CA ILE A 11 14.97 8.90 13.32
C ILE A 11 14.30 8.34 12.08
N VAL A 12 14.43 7.02 11.87
CA VAL A 12 13.86 6.33 10.73
C VAL A 12 12.85 5.31 11.24
N PHE A 13 11.60 5.41 10.77
CA PHE A 13 10.54 4.45 11.07
C PHE A 13 9.78 4.11 9.79
N LYS A 14 9.26 2.87 9.72
CA LYS A 14 8.46 2.38 8.60
C LYS A 14 7.01 2.26 9.04
N VAL A 15 6.09 2.72 8.19
CA VAL A 15 4.64 2.63 8.41
C VAL A 15 3.97 1.91 7.25
N LYS A 16 2.82 1.27 7.51
CA LYS A 16 1.97 0.67 6.49
C LYS A 16 0.69 1.49 6.33
N VAL A 17 0.39 1.91 5.11
CA VAL A 17 -0.90 2.55 4.78
C VAL A 17 -2.01 1.49 4.88
N LYS A 18 -3.10 1.79 5.59
CA LYS A 18 -4.24 0.88 5.73
C LYS A 18 -5.10 0.89 4.46
N GLU A 19 -5.71 -0.23 4.11
CA GLU A 19 -6.60 -0.37 2.94
C GLU A 19 -7.79 0.60 2.95
N LYS A 20 -8.27 0.98 4.14
CA LYS A 20 -9.34 1.98 4.31
C LYS A 20 -8.92 3.43 4.03
N ALA A 21 -7.65 3.70 3.70
CA ALA A 21 -7.20 5.04 3.39
C ALA A 21 -7.82 5.49 2.06
N LYS A 22 -8.37 6.70 2.01
CA LYS A 22 -8.96 7.20 0.78
C LYS A 22 -7.86 7.59 -0.20
N VAL A 23 -8.04 7.18 -1.44
CA VAL A 23 -7.15 7.49 -2.56
C VAL A 23 -7.15 9.00 -2.80
N GLY A 24 -5.98 9.58 -2.99
CA GLY A 24 -5.82 11.03 -3.18
C GLY A 24 -6.02 11.87 -1.91
N GLU A 25 -6.52 11.31 -0.80
CA GLU A 25 -6.61 12.01 0.47
C GLU A 25 -5.23 12.06 1.16
N ALA A 26 -4.84 13.24 1.64
CA ALA A 26 -3.53 13.42 2.23
C ALA A 26 -3.42 12.73 3.61
N ILE A 27 -2.41 11.87 3.76
CA ILE A 27 -1.96 11.36 5.05
C ILE A 27 -0.79 12.23 5.50
N VAL A 28 -0.96 12.97 6.59
CA VAL A 28 0.04 13.90 7.12
C VAL A 28 0.80 13.26 8.29
N ASN A 29 2.11 13.11 8.15
CA ASN A 29 3.00 12.79 9.26
C ASN A 29 3.52 14.10 9.88
N LYS A 30 3.41 14.24 11.20
CA LYS A 30 3.91 15.39 11.96
C LYS A 30 4.90 14.91 13.02
N ALA A 31 5.97 15.66 13.23
CA ALA A 31 6.86 15.49 14.37
C ALA A 31 6.89 16.77 15.20
N VAL A 32 7.28 16.63 16.47
CA VAL A 32 7.51 17.76 17.38
C VAL A 32 8.91 17.57 17.96
N VAL A 33 9.75 18.61 17.84
CA VAL A 33 11.10 18.64 18.39
C VAL A 33 11.13 19.73 19.45
N GLU A 34 11.39 19.35 20.70
CA GLU A 34 11.38 20.25 21.85
C GLU A 34 12.76 20.24 22.52
N ASP A 35 13.24 21.42 22.90
CA ASP A 35 14.35 21.59 23.82
C ASP A 35 13.91 22.48 25.01
N THR A 36 14.84 22.84 25.89
CA THR A 36 14.53 23.62 27.11
C THR A 36 14.60 25.14 26.93
N ILE A 37 15.00 25.64 25.74
CA ILE A 37 15.38 27.05 25.53
C ILE A 37 14.56 27.69 24.39
N HIS A 38 14.29 26.95 23.31
CA HIS A 38 13.63 27.42 22.10
C HIS A 38 12.18 26.92 22.01
N PRO A 39 11.31 27.62 21.25
CA PRO A 39 9.99 27.11 20.92
C PRO A 39 10.06 25.77 20.16
N PRO A 40 9.10 24.86 20.37
CA PRO A 40 9.04 23.60 19.64
C PRO A 40 9.00 23.77 18.12
N GLU A 41 9.79 22.97 17.40
CA GLU A 41 9.69 22.85 15.95
C GLU A 41 8.70 21.76 15.56
N GLN A 42 7.88 22.02 14.53
CA GLN A 42 6.83 21.10 14.09
C GLN A 42 6.91 20.78 12.59
N PRO A 43 7.94 20.04 12.14
CA PRO A 43 8.02 19.61 10.75
C PRO A 43 6.89 18.62 10.42
N ASN A 44 6.33 18.76 9.21
CA ASN A 44 5.31 17.87 8.71
C ASN A 44 5.51 17.56 7.22
N ILE A 45 5.03 16.38 6.80
CA ILE A 45 5.02 15.98 5.40
C ILE A 45 3.75 15.21 5.09
N ALA A 46 3.18 15.45 3.91
CA ALA A 46 1.98 14.78 3.43
C ALA A 46 2.33 13.78 2.32
N ILE A 47 1.68 12.62 2.35
CA ILE A 47 1.66 11.67 1.24
C ILE A 47 0.21 11.47 0.78
N GLN A 48 0.01 11.19 -0.50
CA GLN A 48 -1.29 10.81 -1.03
C GLN A 48 -1.24 9.35 -1.46
N PRO A 49 -2.05 8.46 -0.85
CA PRO A 49 -2.18 7.09 -1.32
C PRO A 49 -2.62 7.09 -2.77
N GLN A 50 -1.83 6.44 -3.61
CA GLN A 50 -2.25 6.09 -4.96
C GLN A 50 -2.91 4.72 -4.91
N TYR A 51 -4.11 4.63 -5.46
CA TYR A 51 -4.76 3.35 -5.66
C TYR A 51 -4.01 2.57 -6.73
N LYS A 52 -3.75 1.30 -6.46
CA LYS A 52 -3.55 0.31 -7.51
C LYS A 52 -4.51 -0.83 -7.18
N ASP A 53 -5.79 -0.65 -7.51
CA ASP A 53 -6.59 -1.85 -7.74
C ASP A 53 -5.95 -2.52 -8.95
N GLY A 54 -5.36 -3.69 -8.77
CA GLY A 54 -5.21 -4.59 -9.90
C GLY A 54 -6.62 -4.92 -10.37
N ALA A 55 -6.99 -4.52 -11.58
CA ALA A 55 -8.22 -4.98 -12.18
C ALA A 55 -8.00 -6.44 -12.58
N LEU A 56 -8.62 -7.36 -11.84
CA LEU A 56 -8.53 -8.79 -12.11
C LEU A 56 -9.56 -9.15 -13.18
N GLN A 57 -9.10 -9.59 -14.36
CA GLN A 57 -9.96 -10.22 -15.35
C GLN A 57 -9.80 -11.73 -15.22
N ALA A 58 -10.92 -12.45 -15.12
CA ALA A 58 -10.93 -13.91 -15.07
C ALA A 58 -11.86 -14.46 -16.15
N GLU A 59 -11.41 -15.51 -16.83
CA GLU A 59 -12.16 -16.24 -17.83
C GLU A 59 -12.19 -17.72 -17.47
N LYS A 60 -13.35 -18.36 -17.66
CA LYS A 60 -13.51 -19.80 -17.52
C LYS A 60 -13.89 -20.39 -18.87
N THR A 61 -13.13 -21.39 -19.30
CA THR A 61 -13.41 -22.15 -20.51
C THR A 61 -13.55 -23.64 -20.19
N VAL A 62 -14.22 -24.37 -21.07
CA VAL A 62 -14.38 -25.83 -21.00
C VAL A 62 -13.97 -26.43 -22.34
N SER A 63 -13.30 -27.59 -22.30
CA SER A 63 -12.79 -28.24 -23.52
C SER A 63 -13.88 -28.77 -24.45
N ASN A 64 -15.05 -29.14 -23.90
CA ASN A 64 -16.23 -29.55 -24.66
C ASN A 64 -17.50 -29.13 -23.92
N HIS A 65 -18.41 -28.42 -24.61
CA HIS A 65 -19.68 -27.94 -24.05
C HIS A 65 -20.79 -29.00 -24.06
N GLU A 66 -20.63 -30.07 -24.84
CA GLU A 66 -21.60 -31.17 -24.97
C GLU A 66 -20.88 -32.54 -24.95
N PRO A 67 -20.34 -32.96 -23.78
CA PRO A 67 -19.67 -34.25 -23.67
C PRO A 67 -20.66 -35.40 -23.69
N LYS A 68 -20.20 -36.54 -24.21
CA LYS A 68 -20.92 -37.81 -24.14
C LYS A 68 -20.69 -38.50 -22.79
N LEU A 69 -21.55 -39.45 -22.46
CA LEU A 69 -21.41 -40.26 -21.25
C LEU A 69 -20.08 -41.03 -21.28
N GLY A 70 -19.26 -40.82 -20.25
CA GLY A 70 -17.93 -41.43 -20.12
C GLY A 70 -16.78 -40.61 -20.73
N GLU A 71 -17.06 -39.46 -21.34
CA GLU A 71 -16.00 -38.53 -21.79
C GLU A 71 -15.53 -37.63 -20.64
N GLU A 72 -14.21 -37.40 -20.59
CA GLU A 72 -13.60 -36.44 -19.69
C GLU A 72 -13.62 -35.04 -20.30
N VAL A 73 -13.89 -34.02 -19.48
CA VAL A 73 -13.82 -32.61 -19.87
C VAL A 73 -12.85 -31.86 -18.96
N GLU A 74 -12.11 -30.94 -19.56
CA GLU A 74 -11.18 -30.07 -18.85
C GLU A 74 -11.80 -28.68 -18.69
N TYR A 75 -11.80 -28.18 -17.46
CA TYR A 75 -12.13 -26.79 -17.17
C TYR A 75 -10.85 -26.01 -16.95
N ARG A 76 -10.73 -24.86 -17.61
CA ARG A 76 -9.63 -23.94 -17.41
C ARG A 76 -10.15 -22.62 -16.86
N ILE A 77 -9.55 -22.16 -15.77
CA ILE A 77 -9.74 -20.83 -15.22
C ILE A 77 -8.44 -20.07 -15.48
N SER A 78 -8.52 -19.00 -16.26
CA SER A 78 -7.39 -18.11 -16.52
C SER A 78 -7.70 -16.77 -15.85
N PHE A 79 -6.70 -16.19 -15.18
CA PHE A 79 -6.82 -14.86 -14.61
C PHE A 79 -5.57 -14.05 -14.91
N GLU A 80 -5.75 -12.76 -15.18
CA GLU A 80 -4.67 -11.82 -15.38
C GLU A 80 -4.93 -10.51 -14.63
N ASN A 81 -3.85 -9.88 -14.21
CA ASN A 81 -3.89 -8.51 -13.71
C ASN A 81 -3.84 -7.58 -14.93
N THR A 82 -4.87 -6.75 -15.10
CA THR A 82 -5.03 -5.85 -16.26
C THR A 82 -4.45 -4.45 -16.02
N ILE A 83 -3.66 -4.26 -14.94
CA ILE A 83 -2.93 -3.01 -14.62
C ILE A 83 -1.44 -3.27 -14.39
#